data_AF-A0A2P7UW99-F1
#
_entry.id   AF-A0A2P7UW99-F1
#
_cell.length_a   1.000
_cell.length_b   1.000
_cell.length_c   1.000
_cell.angle_alpha   90.00
_cell.angle_beta   90.00
_cell.angle_gamma   90.00
#
_symmetry.space_group_name_H-M   'P 1'
#
loop_
_entity.id
_entity.type
_entity.pdbx_description
1 polymer ?
#
loop_
_entity_poly.entity_id
_entity_poly.type
_entity_poly.pdbx_seq_one_letter_code
_entity_poly.pdbx_strand_id
1 'polypeptide(L)'
;MDATKKSKVIIVSFLSAAVLLGILAYFGMASLGQEHMATIHSVIKEKGGVVTTGGVTAVPLEESPFTNSGKGNTIYRILYTKDGQQLTAWYRADNNSSIKKEPEAWILP
;
A
#
# COMPACT_ATOMS: atom_id res chain seq x y z
N MET A 1 48.91 0.36 -6.79
CA MET A 1 48.10 0.66 -5.58
C MET A 1 48.29 -0.51 -4.63
N ASP A 2 48.64 -0.24 -3.37
CA ASP A 2 48.89 -1.29 -2.37
C ASP A 2 47.69 -2.25 -2.22
N ALA A 3 47.94 -3.54 -2.03
CA ALA A 3 46.90 -4.58 -1.96
C ALA A 3 45.86 -4.26 -0.88
N THR A 4 46.29 -3.70 0.25
CA THR A 4 45.41 -3.27 1.35
C THR A 4 44.50 -2.11 0.93
N LYS A 5 44.98 -1.18 0.10
CA LYS A 5 44.16 -0.07 -0.43
C LYS A 5 43.13 -0.59 -1.43
N LYS A 6 43.51 -1.56 -2.28
CA LYS A 6 42.59 -2.19 -3.24
C LYS A 6 41.45 -2.93 -2.54
N SER A 7 41.76 -3.72 -1.50
CA SER A 7 40.74 -4.41 -0.70
C SER A 7 39.81 -3.45 0.04
N LYS A 8 40.32 -2.36 0.62
CA LYS A 8 39.48 -1.33 1.26
C LYS A 8 38.48 -0.70 0.27
N VAL A 9 38.93 -0.39 -0.94
CA VAL A 9 38.05 0.19 -1.98
C VAL A 9 36.96 -0.79 -2.39
N ILE A 10 37.28 -2.07 -2.57
CA ILE A 10 36.30 -3.11 -2.91
C ILE A 10 35.27 -3.30 -1.79
N ILE A 11 35.72 -3.34 -0.53
CA ILE A 11 34.82 -3.49 0.62
C ILE A 11 33.88 -2.29 0.72
N VAL A 12 34.41 -1.07 0.60
CA VAL A 12 33.60 0.15 0.64
C VAL A 12 32.61 0.20 -0.52
N SER A 13 33.01 -0.16 -1.75
CA SER A 13 32.08 -0.16 -2.88
C SER A 13 30.95 -1.17 -2.69
N PHE A 14 31.25 -2.34 -2.13
CA PHE A 14 30.26 -3.37 -1.86
C PHE A 14 29.26 -2.94 -0.78
N LEU A 15 29.77 -2.34 0.31
CA LEU A 15 28.94 -1.75 1.37
C LEU A 15 28.05 -0.63 0.83
N SER A 16 28.61 0.30 0.05
CA SER A 16 27.84 1.39 -0.55
C SER A 16 26.74 0.87 -1.49
N ALA A 17 27.04 -0.15 -2.31
CA ALA A 17 26.04 -0.78 -3.17
C ALA A 17 24.92 -1.45 -2.38
N ALA A 18 25.24 -2.16 -1.30
CA ALA A 18 24.25 -2.79 -0.43
C ALA A 18 23.32 -1.76 0.23
N VAL A 19 23.88 -0.65 0.72
CA VAL A 19 23.09 0.46 1.29
C VAL A 19 22.18 1.08 0.23
N LEU A 20 22.70 1.31 -0.98
CA LEU A 20 21.91 1.86 -2.08
C LEU A 20 20.72 0.95 -2.44
N LEU A 21 20.94 -0.36 -2.51
CA LEU A 21 19.88 -1.35 -2.74
C LEU A 21 18.84 -1.34 -1.62
N GLY A 22 19.27 -1.24 -0.36
CA GLY A 22 18.35 -1.11 0.78
C GLY A 22 17.46 0.14 0.69
N ILE A 23 18.04 1.27 0.29
CA ILE A 23 17.32 2.53 0.08
C ILE A 23 16.29 2.38 -1.06
N LEU A 24 16.70 1.81 -2.20
CA LEU A 24 15.80 1.59 -3.33
C LEU A 24 14.65 0.65 -2.98
N ALA A 25 14.92 -0.43 -2.24
CA ALA A 25 13.89 -1.35 -1.78
C ALA A 25 12.88 -0.66 -0.84
N TYR A 26 13.36 0.17 0.09
CA TYR A 26 12.49 0.92 1.00
C TYR A 26 11.57 1.90 0.26
N PHE A 27 12.11 2.71 -0.65
CA PHE A 27 11.30 3.64 -1.44
C PHE A 27 10.35 2.92 -2.40
N GLY A 28 10.76 1.80 -2.99
CA GLY A 28 9.90 0.97 -3.84
C GLY A 28 8.68 0.43 -3.10
N MET A 29 8.87 -0.09 -1.88
CA MET A 29 7.76 -0.56 -1.05
C MET A 29 6.84 0.57 -0.58
N ALA A 30 7.40 1.75 -0.23
CA ALA A 30 6.62 2.90 0.19
C ALA A 30 5.70 3.43 -0.93
N SER A 31 6.14 3.40 -2.20
CA SER A 31 5.36 3.88 -3.34
C SER A 31 4.11 3.04 -3.61
N LEU A 32 4.18 1.71 -3.48
CA LEU A 32 3.06 0.81 -3.74
C LEU A 32 1.92 0.98 -2.71
N GLY A 33 2.28 1.19 -1.44
CA GLY A 33 1.28 1.49 -0.40
C GLY A 33 0.57 2.82 -0.62
N GLN A 34 1.25 3.81 -1.22
CA GLN A 34 0.69 5.14 -1.46
C GLN A 34 -0.33 5.18 -2.60
N GLU A 35 -0.21 4.32 -3.61
CA GLU A 35 -1.12 4.32 -4.76
C GLU A 35 -2.56 4.02 -4.33
N HIS A 36 -2.78 2.97 -3.54
CA HIS A 36 -4.11 2.65 -3.03
C HIS A 36 -4.65 3.74 -2.09
N MET A 37 -3.80 4.36 -1.28
CA MET A 37 -4.23 5.47 -0.43
C MET A 37 -4.68 6.68 -1.25
N ALA A 38 -3.95 7.01 -2.32
CA ALA A 38 -4.33 8.09 -3.23
C ALA A 38 -5.69 7.82 -3.89
N THR A 39 -5.92 6.60 -4.37
CA THR A 39 -7.22 6.17 -4.91
C THR A 39 -8.33 6.31 -3.87
N ILE A 40 -8.11 5.83 -2.65
CA ILE A 40 -9.09 5.95 -1.56
C ILE A 40 -9.44 7.40 -1.26
N HIS A 41 -8.44 8.26 -1.13
CA HIS A 41 -8.67 9.67 -0.88
C HIS A 41 -9.43 10.34 -2.04
N SER A 42 -9.12 9.99 -3.29
CA SER A 42 -9.82 10.53 -4.47
C SER A 42 -11.30 10.14 -4.48
N VAL A 43 -11.60 8.84 -4.37
CA VAL A 43 -12.97 8.32 -4.44
C VAL A 43 -13.83 8.89 -3.31
N ILE A 44 -13.31 8.92 -2.07
CA ILE A 44 -14.06 9.48 -0.93
C ILE A 44 -14.31 10.98 -1.12
N LYS A 45 -13.32 11.72 -1.63
CA LYS A 45 -13.46 13.15 -1.93
C LYS A 45 -14.49 13.41 -3.03
N GLU A 46 -14.48 12.63 -4.10
CA GLU A 46 -15.49 12.71 -5.18
C GLU A 46 -16.90 12.45 -4.67
N LYS A 47 -17.05 11.62 -3.63
CA LYS A 47 -18.32 11.37 -2.95
C LYS A 47 -18.73 12.47 -1.97
N GLY A 48 -17.93 13.53 -1.84
CA GLY A 48 -18.15 14.65 -0.91
C GLY A 48 -17.76 14.33 0.54
N GLY A 49 -16.98 13.26 0.76
CA GLY A 49 -16.52 12.84 2.07
C GLY A 49 -15.07 13.24 2.36
N VAL A 50 -14.69 13.15 3.64
CA VAL A 50 -13.31 13.33 4.11
C VAL A 50 -12.91 12.11 4.94
N VAL A 51 -11.84 11.43 4.53
CA VAL A 51 -11.29 10.28 5.25
C VAL A 51 -10.81 10.73 6.64
N THR A 52 -11.21 10.01 7.69
CA THR A 52 -10.77 10.29 9.06
C THR A 52 -9.27 10.00 9.18
N THR A 53 -8.53 10.80 9.95
CA THR A 53 -7.10 10.53 10.23
C THR A 53 -6.93 9.13 10.83
N GLY A 54 -6.14 8.27 10.19
CA GLY A 54 -5.98 6.87 10.59
C GLY A 54 -7.21 5.98 10.33
N GLY A 55 -8.20 6.47 9.57
CA GLY A 55 -9.45 5.77 9.27
C GLY A 55 -9.35 4.69 8.19
N VAL A 56 -8.19 4.51 7.57
CA VAL A 56 -7.95 3.46 6.58
C VAL A 56 -7.18 2.33 7.23
N THR A 57 -7.80 1.15 7.30
CA THR A 57 -7.19 -0.04 7.90
C THR A 57 -7.29 -1.22 6.95
N ALA A 58 -6.18 -1.91 6.71
CA ALA A 58 -6.19 -3.19 6.01
C ALA A 58 -6.80 -4.26 6.94
N VAL A 59 -7.72 -5.05 6.42
CA VAL A 59 -8.50 -6.05 7.18
C VAL A 59 -8.56 -7.36 6.40
N PRO A 60 -8.67 -8.51 7.10
CA PRO A 60 -8.78 -9.80 6.45
C PRO A 60 -10.20 -10.00 5.87
N LEU A 61 -10.39 -11.01 5.02
CA LEU A 61 -11.65 -11.23 4.30
C LEU A 61 -12.84 -11.44 5.24
N GLU A 62 -12.61 -12.14 6.35
CA GLU A 62 -13.59 -12.53 7.35
C GLU A 62 -14.22 -11.33 8.07
N GLU A 63 -13.52 -10.20 8.13
CA GLU A 63 -13.99 -8.96 8.72
C GLU A 63 -14.66 -8.02 7.69
N SER A 64 -14.74 -8.44 6.43
CA SER A 64 -15.20 -7.61 5.32
C SER A 64 -16.54 -8.09 4.74
N PRO A 65 -17.30 -7.20 4.07
CA PRO A 65 -18.53 -7.58 3.37
C PRO A 65 -18.26 -8.28 2.02
N PHE A 66 -17.00 -8.47 1.63
CA PHE A 66 -16.67 -9.18 0.40
C PHE A 66 -16.86 -10.69 0.59
N THR A 67 -17.45 -11.37 -0.38
CA THR A 67 -17.63 -12.83 -0.34
C THR A 67 -16.36 -13.59 -0.71
N ASN A 68 -15.51 -12.99 -1.55
CA ASN A 68 -14.26 -13.57 -2.01
C ASN A 68 -13.15 -12.52 -2.04
N SER A 69 -11.93 -12.95 -1.72
CA SER A 69 -10.71 -12.19 -1.97
C SER A 69 -9.67 -13.15 -2.53
N GLY A 70 -9.20 -12.89 -3.75
CA GLY A 70 -8.10 -13.65 -4.34
C GLY A 70 -6.88 -13.63 -3.42
N LYS A 71 -6.12 -14.73 -3.34
CA LYS A 71 -4.92 -14.81 -2.49
C LYS A 71 -3.98 -13.64 -2.83
N GLY A 72 -3.87 -12.67 -1.93
CA GLY A 72 -3.01 -11.49 -2.11
C GLY A 72 -3.75 -10.16 -2.32
N ASN A 73 -5.07 -10.13 -2.52
CA ASN A 73 -5.79 -8.85 -2.57
C ASN A 73 -5.87 -8.23 -1.17
N THR A 74 -5.60 -6.93 -1.09
CA THR A 74 -5.69 -6.19 0.18
C THR A 74 -7.07 -5.56 0.27
N ILE A 75 -7.78 -5.83 1.36
CA ILE A 75 -9.07 -5.19 1.64
C ILE A 75 -8.84 -4.07 2.65
N TYR A 76 -9.36 -2.90 2.34
CA TYR A 76 -9.31 -1.72 3.18
C TYR A 76 -10.70 -1.40 3.70
N ARG A 77 -10.82 -1.27 5.02
CA ARG A 77 -11.94 -0.59 5.68
C ARG A 77 -11.61 0.90 5.79
N ILE A 78 -12.54 1.75 5.38
CA ILE A 78 -12.33 3.18 5.24
C ILE A 78 -13.40 3.91 6.05
N LEU A 79 -12.98 4.54 7.14
CA LEU A 79 -13.81 5.44 7.94
C LEU A 79 -13.69 6.86 7.37
N TYR A 80 -14.81 7.46 7.02
CA TYR A 80 -14.86 8.82 6.48
C TYR A 80 -16.07 9.59 7.00
N THR A 81 -15.98 10.91 6.98
CA THR A 81 -17.07 11.80 7.37
C THR A 81 -17.69 12.42 6.13
N LYS A 82 -19.02 12.41 6.05
CA LYS A 82 -19.79 13.11 5.02
C LYS A 82 -21.03 13.71 5.68
N ASP A 83 -21.30 14.99 5.41
CA ASP A 83 -22.47 15.71 5.96
C ASP A 83 -22.58 15.61 7.49
N GLY A 84 -21.44 15.59 8.19
CA GLY A 84 -21.36 15.46 9.65
C GLY A 84 -21.59 14.04 10.19
N GLN A 85 -21.82 13.06 9.34
CA GLN A 85 -21.99 11.65 9.72
C GLN A 85 -20.72 10.84 9.43
N GLN A 86 -20.41 9.90 10.31
CA GLN A 86 -19.32 8.95 10.11
C GLN A 86 -19.84 7.73 9.35
N LEU A 87 -19.21 7.43 8.24
CA LEU A 87 -19.56 6.38 7.30
C LEU A 87 -18.40 5.41 7.13
N THR A 88 -18.72 4.17 6.76
CA THR A 88 -17.74 3.12 6.48
C THR A 88 -17.87 2.68 5.03
N ALA A 89 -16.78 2.80 4.28
CA ALA A 89 -16.63 2.23 2.94
C ALA A 89 -15.64 1.06 2.96
N TRP A 90 -15.74 0.21 1.95
CA TRP A 90 -14.83 -0.91 1.75
C TRP A 90 -14.25 -0.86 0.35
N TYR A 91 -12.95 -1.08 0.29
CA TYR A 91 -12.20 -1.09 -0.96
C TYR A 91 -11.36 -2.36 -1.03
N ARG A 92 -11.49 -3.10 -2.13
CA ARG A 92 -10.62 -4.24 -2.44
C ARG A 92 -9.65 -3.82 -3.52
N ALA A 93 -8.39 -3.65 -3.13
CA ALA A 93 -7.32 -3.32 -4.06
C ALA A 93 -6.99 -4.53 -4.95
N ASP A 94 -6.77 -4.26 -6.23
CA ASP A 94 -6.21 -5.25 -7.15
C ASP A 94 -4.75 -5.54 -6.77
N ASN A 95 -4.40 -6.82 -6.69
CA ASN A 95 -3.02 -7.23 -6.57
C ASN A 95 -2.51 -7.74 -7.93
N ASN A 96 -1.73 -6.88 -8.58
CA ASN A 96 -1.10 -7.21 -9.85
C ASN A 96 -0.19 -8.45 -9.82
N SER A 97 0.29 -8.84 -8.63
CA SER A 97 1.16 -10.01 -8.41
C SER A 97 0.40 -11.31 -8.09
N SER A 98 -0.94 -11.31 -7.98
CA SER A 98 -1.70 -12.53 -7.68
C SER A 98 -2.05 -13.34 -8.94
N ILE A 99 -1.97 -14.67 -8.83
CA ILE A 99 -2.38 -15.64 -9.86
C ILE A 99 -3.92 -15.75 -9.94
N LYS A 100 -4.63 -15.51 -8.84
CA LYS A 100 -6.10 -15.45 -8.79
C LYS A 100 -6.52 -14.03 -8.45
N LYS A 101 -6.81 -13.24 -9.49
CA LYS A 101 -7.20 -11.84 -9.38
C LYS A 101 -8.71 -11.73 -9.28
N GLU A 102 -9.18 -11.14 -8.19
CA GLU A 102 -10.51 -10.57 -8.14
C GLU A 102 -10.41 -9.10 -8.53
N PRO A 103 -11.33 -8.57 -9.37
CA PRO A 103 -11.25 -7.19 -9.83
C PRO A 103 -11.36 -6.22 -8.65
N GLU A 104 -10.79 -5.02 -8.85
CA GLU A 104 -11.00 -3.90 -7.96
C GLU A 104 -12.50 -3.70 -7.70
N ALA A 105 -12.86 -3.53 -6.43
CA ALA A 105 -14.26 -3.37 -6.04
C ALA A 105 -14.43 -2.39 -4.89
N TRP A 106 -15.53 -1.63 -4.96
CA TRP A 106 -15.94 -0.65 -3.97
C TRP A 106 -17.30 -1.02 -3.41
N ILE A 107 -17.42 -0.96 -2.08
CA ILE A 107 -18.71 -1.01 -1.39
C ILE A 107 -18.82 0.28 -0.60
N LEU A 108 -19.74 1.15 -1.04
CA LEU A 108 -20.07 2.41 -0.39
C LEU A 108 -21.38 2.22 0.39
N PRO A 109 -21.56 2.90 1.53
CA PRO A 109 -22.80 2.89 2.28
C PRO A 109 -23.93 3.63 1.55
#